data_AF-A0A7S0QV10-F1
#
_entry.id   AF-A0A7S0QV10-F1
#
_cell.length_a   1.000
_cell.length_b   1.000
_cell.length_c   1.000
_cell.angle_alpha   90.00
_cell.angle_beta   90.00
_cell.angle_gamma   90.00
#
_symmetry.space_group_name_H-M   'P 1'
#
loop_
_entity.id
_entity.type
_entity.pdbx_description
1 polymer ?
#
loop_
_entity_poly.entity_id
_entity_poly.type
_entity_poly.pdbx_seq_one_letter_code
_entity_poly.pdbx_strand_id
1 'polypeptide(L)'
;RGGGVTTSALPGTTLGLTQLDLGNGQSMYDTPGLIVDSQITNRLLMEELAAVLPQKRIEHVTYRIPEGSCVHLGALCRVEHVEGKPFFFTIFVGNEVSVHVGKSRAADELRARHAGGMLVPPLDPKRLQQLDPLQATELHAEGDSWQRACADVVIAGLGWIALTGVGPVA
;
A
#
# COMPACT_ATOMS: atom_id res chain seq x y z
N ARG A 1 -7.28 -21.69 -34.11
CA ARG A 1 -6.51 -20.44 -34.33
C ARG A 1 -6.25 -19.86 -32.95
N GLY A 2 -5.03 -20.08 -32.43
CA GLY A 2 -4.68 -19.77 -31.05
C GLY A 2 -4.58 -18.27 -30.82
N GLY A 3 -5.50 -17.72 -30.04
CA GLY A 3 -5.27 -16.47 -29.33
C GLY A 3 -4.16 -16.74 -28.33
N GLY A 4 -3.04 -16.02 -28.45
CA GLY A 4 -1.91 -16.16 -27.54
C GLY A 4 -2.33 -15.80 -26.11
N VAL A 5 -1.70 -16.47 -25.14
CA VAL A 5 -1.79 -16.11 -23.73
C VAL A 5 -1.15 -14.73 -23.55
N THR A 6 -1.93 -13.76 -23.08
CA THR A 6 -1.42 -12.43 -22.71
C THR A 6 -1.26 -12.38 -21.20
N THR A 7 -0.10 -11.90 -20.74
CA THR A 7 0.15 -11.66 -19.32
C THR A 7 -0.28 -10.25 -18.96
N SER A 8 -0.99 -10.09 -17.84
CA SER A 8 -1.32 -8.79 -17.27
C SER A 8 -1.09 -8.84 -15.77
N ALA A 9 -0.52 -7.77 -15.21
CA ALA A 9 -0.35 -7.60 -13.78
C ALA A 9 -1.62 -7.06 -13.08
N LEU A 10 -2.67 -6.76 -13.86
CA LEU A 10 -3.94 -6.27 -13.32
C LEU A 10 -4.74 -7.42 -12.71
N PRO A 11 -5.33 -7.26 -11.52
CA PRO A 11 -6.27 -8.23 -10.97
C PRO A 11 -7.47 -8.45 -11.92
N GLY A 12 -7.94 -9.69 -12.04
CA GLY A 12 -9.21 -10.00 -12.72
C GLY A 12 -9.17 -9.97 -14.26
N THR A 13 -8.00 -10.08 -14.90
CA THR A 13 -7.88 -9.96 -16.37
C THR A 13 -8.40 -11.15 -17.17
N THR A 14 -8.55 -12.31 -16.53
CA THR A 14 -9.08 -13.52 -17.16
C THR A 14 -10.61 -13.47 -17.10
N LEU A 15 -11.26 -13.24 -18.25
CA LEU A 15 -12.73 -13.16 -18.35
C LEU A 15 -13.42 -14.55 -18.36
N GLY A 16 -12.68 -15.64 -18.57
CA GLY A 16 -13.23 -16.99 -18.66
C GLY A 16 -12.17 -18.08 -18.53
N LEU A 17 -12.61 -19.31 -18.25
CA LEU A 17 -11.74 -20.47 -18.09
C LEU A 17 -10.93 -20.72 -19.37
N THR A 18 -9.60 -20.75 -19.26
CA THR A 18 -8.71 -21.07 -20.39
C THR A 18 -7.95 -22.35 -20.09
N GLN A 19 -8.08 -23.36 -20.96
CA GLN A 19 -7.36 -24.63 -20.84
C GLN A 19 -6.05 -24.59 -21.65
N LEU A 20 -4.95 -24.91 -20.99
CA LEU A 20 -3.63 -25.15 -21.57
C LEU A 20 -3.35 -26.65 -21.54
N ASP A 21 -3.17 -27.26 -22.71
CA ASP A 21 -2.72 -28.65 -22.82
C ASP A 21 -1.22 -28.74 -22.55
N LEU A 22 -0.84 -29.59 -21.59
CA LEU A 22 0.56 -29.81 -21.20
C LEU A 22 1.14 -31.10 -21.81
N GLY A 23 0.33 -31.84 -22.58
CA GLY A 23 0.67 -33.17 -23.08
C GLY A 23 0.46 -34.27 -22.03
N ASN A 24 0.63 -35.53 -22.45
CA ASN A 24 0.49 -36.72 -21.59
C ASN A 24 -0.85 -36.82 -20.82
N GLY A 25 -1.93 -36.27 -21.38
CA GLY A 25 -3.24 -36.24 -20.75
C GLY A 25 -3.37 -35.24 -19.59
N GLN A 26 -2.43 -34.32 -19.44
CA GLN A 26 -2.44 -33.28 -18.42
C GLN A 26 -2.90 -31.94 -18.99
N SER A 27 -3.60 -31.15 -18.17
CA SER A 27 -4.04 -29.80 -18.54
C SER A 27 -3.94 -28.86 -17.36
N MET A 28 -3.63 -27.60 -17.64
CA MET A 28 -3.66 -26.48 -16.70
C MET A 28 -4.83 -25.57 -17.07
N TYR A 29 -5.62 -25.15 -16.08
CA TYR A 29 -6.76 -24.27 -16.29
C TYR A 29 -6.47 -22.91 -15.65
N ASP A 30 -6.41 -21.87 -16.46
CA ASP A 30 -6.43 -20.49 -15.99
C ASP A 30 -7.88 -20.09 -15.69
N THR A 31 -8.14 -19.71 -14.45
CA THR A 31 -9.47 -19.36 -13.95
C THR A 31 -9.62 -17.85 -13.86
N PRO A 32 -10.83 -17.28 -14.01
CA PRO A 32 -11.05 -15.87 -13.72
C PRO A 32 -10.47 -15.45 -12.37
N GLY A 33 -9.74 -14.33 -12.36
CA GLY A 33 -9.10 -13.82 -11.15
C GLY A 33 -10.13 -13.38 -10.11
N LEU A 34 -9.88 -13.71 -8.83
CA LEU A 34 -10.70 -13.23 -7.72
C LEU A 34 -10.44 -11.73 -7.48
N ILE A 35 -11.52 -10.97 -7.32
CA ILE A 35 -11.46 -9.58 -6.87
C ILE A 35 -11.53 -9.57 -5.34
N VAL A 36 -10.52 -8.98 -4.69
CA VAL A 36 -10.45 -8.86 -3.23
C VAL A 36 -10.84 -7.45 -2.82
N ASP A 37 -12.07 -7.26 -2.34
CA ASP A 37 -12.64 -5.92 -2.08
C ASP A 37 -11.84 -5.05 -1.11
N SER A 38 -11.09 -5.65 -0.20
CA SER A 38 -10.24 -4.94 0.78
C SER A 38 -8.95 -4.38 0.18
N GLN A 39 -8.59 -4.73 -1.05
CA GLN A 39 -7.35 -4.29 -1.69
C GLN A 39 -7.53 -2.90 -2.32
N ILE A 40 -6.64 -1.97 -1.99
CA ILE A 40 -6.75 -0.59 -2.47
C ILE A 40 -6.67 -0.47 -3.99
N THR A 41 -5.99 -1.42 -4.66
CA THR A 41 -5.83 -1.46 -6.12
C THR A 41 -7.15 -1.45 -6.88
N ASN A 42 -8.22 -1.96 -6.27
CA ASN A 42 -9.56 -1.99 -6.88
C ASN A 42 -10.27 -0.63 -6.86
N ARG A 43 -9.68 0.38 -6.19
CA ARG A 43 -10.18 1.77 -6.11
C ARG A 43 -9.35 2.75 -6.94
N LEU A 44 -8.26 2.27 -7.56
CA LEU A 44 -7.30 3.08 -8.30
C LEU A 44 -7.57 3.05 -9.80
N LEU A 45 -7.32 4.18 -10.46
CA LEU A 45 -7.22 4.24 -11.92
C LEU A 45 -5.91 3.60 -12.38
N MET A 46 -5.82 3.29 -13.67
CA MET A 46 -4.66 2.61 -14.24
C MET A 46 -3.33 3.36 -14.00
N GLU A 47 -3.33 4.68 -14.10
CA GLU A 47 -2.14 5.51 -13.85
C GLU A 47 -1.73 5.53 -12.37
N GLU A 48 -2.71 5.54 -11.46
CA GLU A 48 -2.48 5.47 -10.02
C GLU A 48 -2.00 4.08 -9.61
N LEU A 49 -2.56 3.05 -10.23
CA LEU A 49 -2.16 1.67 -10.03
C LEU A 49 -0.72 1.42 -10.51
N ALA A 50 -0.32 2.04 -11.62
CA ALA A 50 1.05 1.99 -12.11
C ALA A 50 2.07 2.60 -11.14
N ALA A 51 1.66 3.59 -10.33
CA ALA A 51 2.49 4.19 -9.29
C ALA A 51 2.60 3.30 -8.04
N VAL A 52 1.49 2.63 -7.67
CA VAL A 52 1.42 1.76 -6.49
C VAL A 52 2.10 0.41 -6.72
N LEU A 53 1.95 -0.17 -7.93
CA LEU A 53 2.57 -1.45 -8.26
C LEU A 53 4.09 -1.29 -8.44
N PRO A 54 4.92 -2.11 -7.77
CA PRO A 54 6.36 -2.06 -7.94
C PRO A 54 6.77 -2.39 -9.38
N GLN A 55 7.26 -1.40 -10.12
CA GLN A 55 7.83 -1.60 -11.47
C GLN A 55 9.33 -1.93 -11.43
N LYS A 56 9.98 -1.58 -10.32
CA LYS A 56 11.40 -1.83 -10.03
C LYS A 56 11.50 -2.38 -8.61
N ARG A 57 12.71 -2.79 -8.21
CA ARG A 57 13.00 -3.11 -6.81
C ARG A 57 12.56 -1.94 -5.92
N ILE A 58 11.79 -2.25 -4.88
CA ILE A 58 11.34 -1.27 -3.88
C ILE A 58 12.56 -0.71 -3.16
N GLU A 59 12.64 0.61 -3.11
CA GLU A 59 13.59 1.35 -2.28
C GLU A 59 12.90 1.73 -0.98
N HIS A 60 13.34 1.12 0.12
CA HIS A 60 12.75 1.40 1.43
C HIS A 60 13.35 2.67 2.04
N VAL A 61 12.57 3.33 2.87
CA VAL A 61 13.02 4.48 3.67
C VAL A 61 12.64 4.27 5.12
N THR A 62 13.55 4.61 6.03
CA THR A 62 13.33 4.51 7.47
C THR A 62 13.28 5.89 8.10
N TYR A 63 12.23 6.16 8.86
CA TYR A 63 12.09 7.37 9.67
C TYR A 63 11.98 7.03 11.15
N ARG A 64 12.51 7.90 12.00
CA ARG A 64 12.23 7.88 13.44
C ARG A 64 10.98 8.72 13.71
N ILE A 65 9.88 8.08 14.06
CA ILE A 65 8.58 8.70 14.24
C ILE A 65 8.32 8.89 15.74
N PRO A 66 8.28 10.14 16.26
CA PRO A 66 7.87 10.40 17.63
C PRO A 66 6.35 10.29 17.79
N GLU A 67 5.88 10.19 19.03
CA GLU A 67 4.45 10.24 19.37
C GLU A 67 3.79 11.51 18.79
N GLY A 68 2.55 11.39 18.32
CA GLY A 68 1.79 12.48 17.71
C GLY A 68 2.24 12.87 16.29
N SER A 69 3.02 12.00 15.64
CA SER A 69 3.41 12.14 14.23
C SER A 69 2.80 11.05 13.38
N CYS A 70 2.69 11.32 12.09
CA CYS A 70 2.13 10.40 11.11
C CYS A 70 2.98 10.32 9.85
N VAL A 71 2.81 9.22 9.13
CA VAL A 71 3.34 8.99 7.80
C VAL A 71 2.18 8.91 6.82
N HIS A 72 2.20 9.75 5.79
CA HIS A 72 1.35 9.65 4.62
C HIS A 72 2.04 8.83 3.53
N LEU A 73 1.30 7.89 2.95
CA LEU A 73 1.69 7.12 1.76
C LEU A 73 0.78 7.55 0.62
N GLY A 74 1.24 8.50 -0.18
CA GLY A 74 0.39 9.35 -0.99
C GLY A 74 -0.71 10.00 -0.16
N ALA A 75 -1.84 10.28 -0.79
CA ALA A 75 -3.09 10.61 -0.09
C ALA A 75 -3.97 9.36 0.15
N LEU A 76 -3.42 8.16 -0.08
CA LEU A 76 -4.13 6.89 -0.04
C LEU A 76 -4.17 6.25 1.35
N CYS A 77 -3.12 6.44 2.14
CA CYS A 77 -3.01 5.86 3.48
C CYS A 77 -2.31 6.84 4.43
N ARG A 78 -2.67 6.75 5.71
CA ARG A 78 -2.00 7.43 6.81
C ARG A 78 -1.78 6.41 7.94
N VAL A 79 -0.55 6.36 8.45
CA VAL A 79 -0.21 5.59 9.66
C VAL A 79 0.24 6.59 10.71
N GLU A 80 -0.40 6.58 11.87
CA GLU A 80 -0.12 7.49 12.98
C GLU A 80 0.58 6.74 14.10
N HIS A 81 1.54 7.39 14.75
CA HIS A 81 2.11 6.91 16.00
C HIS A 81 1.41 7.67 17.14
N VAL A 82 0.46 7.00 17.77
CA VAL A 82 -0.48 7.57 18.73
C VAL A 82 0.11 7.58 20.13
N GLU A 83 0.72 6.47 20.54
CA GLU A 83 1.27 6.30 21.88
C GLU A 83 2.57 5.51 21.86
N GLY A 84 3.57 5.98 22.61
CA GLY A 84 4.79 5.24 22.84
C GLY A 84 6.06 6.07 22.69
N LYS A 85 7.20 5.44 22.98
CA LYS A 85 8.50 6.06 22.72
C LYS A 85 8.70 6.19 21.21
N PRO A 86 9.55 7.11 20.72
CA PRO A 86 9.82 7.20 19.29
C PRO A 86 10.25 5.86 18.68
N PHE A 87 9.53 5.42 17.64
CA PHE A 87 9.77 4.15 16.93
C PHE A 87 10.38 4.40 15.55
N PHE A 88 11.08 3.41 14.99
CA PHE A 88 11.51 3.43 13.60
C PHE A 88 10.46 2.79 12.71
N PHE A 89 10.03 3.53 11.69
CA PHE A 89 9.10 3.07 10.67
C PHE A 89 9.89 2.88 9.38
N THR A 90 10.10 1.63 8.97
CA THR A 90 10.74 1.30 7.69
C THR A 90 9.65 0.98 6.67
N ILE A 91 9.58 1.78 5.63
CA ILE A 91 8.43 1.85 4.72
C ILE A 91 8.80 1.15 3.41
N PHE A 92 7.95 0.22 2.97
CA PHE A 92 8.11 -0.55 1.74
C PHE A 92 6.85 -0.35 0.87
N VAL A 93 6.92 0.60 -0.07
CA VAL A 93 5.85 0.92 -1.02
C VAL A 93 6.41 1.07 -2.43
N GLY A 94 5.56 1.15 -3.46
CA GLY A 94 6.01 1.47 -4.82
C GLY A 94 6.81 2.78 -4.85
N ASN A 95 7.90 2.83 -5.63
CA ASN A 95 8.84 3.97 -5.61
C ASN A 95 8.22 5.31 -6.06
N GLU A 96 7.09 5.26 -6.77
CA GLU A 96 6.34 6.45 -7.20
C GLU A 96 5.27 6.88 -6.19
N VAL A 97 5.11 6.14 -5.08
CA VAL A 97 4.27 6.53 -3.95
C VAL A 97 5.06 7.50 -3.08
N SER A 98 4.59 8.74 -2.99
CA SER A 98 5.18 9.74 -2.10
C SER A 98 5.07 9.30 -0.64
N VAL A 99 6.13 9.54 0.13
CA VAL A 99 6.18 9.30 1.57
C VAL A 99 6.38 10.63 2.28
N HIS A 100 5.44 11.01 3.14
CA HIS A 100 5.50 12.30 3.84
C HIS A 100 5.28 12.13 5.34
N VAL A 101 6.27 12.55 6.13
CA VAL A 101 6.18 12.55 7.60
C VAL A 101 5.72 13.92 8.08
N GLY A 102 4.73 13.95 8.97
CA GLY A 102 4.17 15.18 9.52
C GLY A 102 3.61 15.00 10.93
N LYS A 103 3.04 16.07 11.49
CA LYS A 103 2.34 16.00 12.78
C LYS A 103 0.90 15.54 12.56
N SER A 104 0.43 14.58 13.34
CA SER A 104 -0.93 14.03 13.27
C SER A 104 -2.00 15.11 13.29
N ARG A 105 -1.85 16.12 14.16
CA ARG A 105 -2.81 17.23 14.30
C ARG A 105 -3.07 18.05 13.03
N ALA A 106 -2.17 18.00 12.04
CA ALA A 106 -2.27 18.74 10.78
C ALA A 106 -2.47 17.79 9.57
N ALA A 107 -2.59 16.48 9.81
CA ALA A 107 -2.58 15.46 8.77
C ALA A 107 -3.79 15.57 7.83
N ASP A 108 -4.98 15.83 8.36
CA ASP A 108 -6.20 16.00 7.57
C ASP A 108 -6.13 17.23 6.65
N GLU A 109 -5.67 18.37 7.20
CA GLU A 109 -5.48 19.61 6.45
C GLU A 109 -4.43 19.44 5.35
N LEU A 110 -3.31 18.79 5.68
CA LEU A 110 -2.23 18.50 4.73
C LEU A 110 -2.73 17.59 3.60
N ARG A 111 -3.49 16.54 3.92
CA ARG A 111 -4.10 15.65 2.93
C ARG A 111 -5.06 16.39 2.01
N ALA A 112 -5.97 17.19 2.58
CA ALA A 112 -6.96 17.93 1.82
C ALA A 112 -6.34 18.96 0.86
N ARG A 113 -5.24 19.60 1.27
CA ARG A 113 -4.57 20.63 0.45
C ARG A 113 -3.60 20.09 -0.58
N HIS A 114 -2.97 18.94 -0.31
CA HIS A 114 -1.81 18.50 -1.08
C HIS A 114 -1.98 17.16 -1.81
N ALA A 115 -3.16 16.51 -1.74
CA ALA A 115 -3.48 15.37 -2.59
C ALA A 115 -3.40 15.74 -4.08
N GLY A 116 -2.77 14.89 -4.90
CA GLY A 116 -2.53 15.19 -6.31
C GLY A 116 -1.37 16.15 -6.58
N GLY A 117 -0.69 16.61 -5.52
CA GLY A 117 0.50 17.45 -5.60
C GLY A 117 1.68 16.82 -4.88
N MET A 118 1.87 17.19 -3.61
CA MET A 118 2.92 16.61 -2.76
C MET A 118 2.58 15.19 -2.31
N LEU A 119 1.28 14.89 -2.18
CA LEU A 119 0.78 13.57 -1.81
C LEU A 119 0.20 12.87 -3.03
N VAL A 120 1.06 12.11 -3.69
CA VAL A 120 0.74 11.27 -4.86
C VAL A 120 1.04 9.80 -4.52
N PRO A 121 0.22 8.84 -4.98
CA PRO A 121 -1.11 8.98 -5.61
C PRO A 121 -2.21 9.49 -4.63
N PRO A 122 -3.36 9.99 -5.13
CA PRO A 122 -3.74 10.09 -6.53
C PRO A 122 -2.92 11.18 -7.26
N LEU A 123 -2.92 11.16 -8.59
CA LEU A 123 -2.18 12.12 -9.42
C LEU A 123 -2.98 13.42 -9.69
N ASP A 124 -4.31 13.33 -9.73
CA ASP A 124 -5.21 14.49 -9.87
C ASP A 124 -5.85 14.82 -8.51
N PRO A 125 -5.78 16.06 -8.01
CA PRO A 125 -6.46 16.47 -6.78
C PRO A 125 -7.96 16.14 -6.75
N LYS A 126 -8.64 16.15 -7.91
CA LYS A 126 -10.07 15.82 -8.02
C LYS A 126 -10.37 14.37 -7.69
N ARG A 127 -9.39 13.46 -7.87
CA ARG A 127 -9.56 12.04 -7.56
C ARG A 127 -9.76 11.78 -6.08
N LEU A 128 -9.26 12.66 -5.20
CA LEU A 128 -9.47 12.50 -3.77
C LEU A 128 -10.96 12.43 -3.40
N GLN A 129 -11.82 13.18 -4.10
CA GLN A 129 -13.27 13.20 -3.85
C GLN A 129 -13.99 11.92 -4.33
N GLN A 130 -13.34 11.13 -5.18
CA GLN A 130 -13.86 9.87 -5.72
C GLN A 130 -13.34 8.65 -4.96
N LEU A 131 -12.39 8.85 -4.04
CA LEU A 131 -11.90 7.82 -3.14
C LEU A 131 -12.76 7.81 -1.88
N ASP A 132 -12.93 6.62 -1.31
CA ASP A 132 -13.61 6.48 -0.03
C ASP A 132 -12.83 7.24 1.07
N PRO A 133 -13.52 7.80 2.08
CA PRO A 133 -12.87 8.37 3.25
C PRO A 133 -11.96 7.35 3.93
N LEU A 134 -10.86 7.82 4.53
CA LEU A 134 -9.99 6.95 5.33
C LEU A 134 -10.77 6.44 6.54
N GLN A 135 -10.69 5.13 6.77
CA GLN A 135 -11.21 4.50 7.97
C GLN A 135 -10.05 4.21 8.92
N ALA A 136 -10.20 4.61 10.18
CA ALA A 136 -9.20 4.37 11.20
C ALA A 136 -9.28 2.94 11.73
N THR A 137 -8.13 2.33 12.00
CA THR A 137 -8.02 1.07 12.72
C THR A 137 -6.84 1.20 13.67
N GLU A 138 -7.09 0.95 14.95
CA GLU A 138 -6.05 0.97 15.98
C GLU A 138 -5.32 -0.37 15.99
N LEU A 139 -4.00 -0.31 16.10
CA LEU A 139 -3.12 -1.46 16.15
C LEU A 139 -2.20 -1.29 17.37
N HIS A 140 -1.81 -2.39 17.99
CA HIS A 140 -0.87 -2.37 19.10
C HIS A 140 0.23 -3.40 18.85
N ALA A 141 1.46 -3.02 19.17
CA ALA A 141 2.60 -3.93 19.16
C ALA A 141 3.53 -3.61 20.34
N GLU A 142 4.44 -4.53 20.62
CA GLU A 142 5.48 -4.35 21.63
C GLU A 142 6.82 -4.76 21.03
N GLY A 143 7.77 -3.83 21.04
CA GLY A 143 9.11 -4.08 20.56
C GLY A 143 10.09 -4.45 21.67
N ASP A 144 11.00 -5.37 21.37
CA ASP A 144 12.03 -5.86 22.30
C ASP A 144 13.45 -5.45 21.87
N SER A 145 13.61 -4.87 20.68
CA SER A 145 14.91 -4.62 20.07
C SER A 145 14.90 -3.46 19.08
N TRP A 146 16.03 -2.75 19.01
CA TRP A 146 16.29 -1.73 17.99
C TRP A 146 16.85 -2.31 16.68
N GLN A 147 17.10 -3.63 16.62
CA GLN A 147 17.73 -4.30 15.48
C GLN A 147 16.75 -5.15 14.67
N ARG A 148 15.52 -5.35 15.17
CA ARG A 148 14.51 -6.22 14.56
C ARG A 148 13.15 -5.55 14.61
N ALA A 149 12.41 -5.65 13.52
CA ALA A 149 11.02 -5.23 13.50
C ALA A 149 10.18 -6.13 14.42
N CYS A 150 9.32 -5.52 15.24
CA CYS A 150 8.39 -6.22 16.11
C CYS A 150 7.06 -6.54 15.42
N ALA A 151 6.69 -5.77 14.39
CA ALA A 151 5.48 -5.96 13.61
C ALA A 151 5.60 -5.32 12.23
N ASP A 152 4.80 -5.84 11.28
CA ASP A 152 4.58 -5.22 9.97
C ASP A 152 3.13 -4.74 9.88
N VAL A 153 2.94 -3.45 9.64
CA VAL A 153 1.64 -2.85 9.32
C VAL A 153 1.42 -2.99 7.81
N VAL A 154 0.66 -4.01 7.42
CA VAL A 154 0.43 -4.36 6.01
C VAL A 154 -0.79 -3.61 5.47
N ILE A 155 -0.60 -2.85 4.40
CA ILE A 155 -1.67 -2.14 3.68
C ILE A 155 -1.92 -2.85 2.35
N ALA A 156 -3.04 -3.58 2.27
CA ALA A 156 -3.36 -4.45 1.15
C ALA A 156 -3.34 -3.72 -0.20
N GLY A 157 -2.40 -4.12 -1.06
CA GLY A 157 -2.23 -3.56 -2.39
C GLY A 157 -1.42 -2.26 -2.44
N LEU A 158 -0.87 -1.76 -1.33
CA LEU A 158 0.00 -0.58 -1.29
C LEU A 158 1.44 -0.93 -0.87
N GLY A 159 1.58 -1.78 0.16
CA GLY A 159 2.88 -2.08 0.76
C GLY A 159 2.77 -2.36 2.26
N TRP A 160 3.86 -2.16 2.99
CA TRP A 160 3.86 -2.30 4.46
C TRP A 160 4.84 -1.35 5.14
N ILE A 161 4.65 -1.16 6.45
CA ILE A 161 5.58 -0.45 7.34
C ILE A 161 6.05 -1.41 8.42
N ALA A 162 7.36 -1.67 8.46
CA ALA A 162 7.97 -2.44 9.53
C ALA A 162 8.28 -1.54 10.73
N LEU A 163 7.76 -1.91 11.91
CA LEU A 163 7.91 -1.18 13.16
C LEU A 163 9.09 -1.74 13.95
N THR A 164 10.08 -0.91 14.28
CA THR A 164 11.26 -1.32 15.06
C THR A 164 11.47 -0.37 16.24
N GLY A 165 11.59 -0.91 17.45
CA GLY A 165 11.74 -0.13 18.66
C GLY A 165 11.67 -0.98 19.91
N VAL A 166 11.74 -0.33 21.08
CA VAL A 166 11.63 -0.99 22.39
C VAL A 166 10.48 -0.38 23.19
N GLY A 167 9.59 -1.24 23.68
CA GLY A 167 8.39 -0.88 24.43
C GLY A 167 7.11 -0.95 23.60
N PRO A 168 5.96 -0.59 24.20
CA PRO A 168 4.69 -0.55 23.52
C PRO A 168 4.65 0.54 22.44
N VAL A 169 3.92 0.27 21.37
CA VAL A 169 3.62 1.20 20.28
C VAL A 169 2.16 1.03 19.85
N ALA A 170 1.48 2.15 19.64
CA ALA A 170 0.12 2.23 19.10
C ALA A 170 0.05 3.20 17.91
#